data_AF-A0A3C0X2M5-F1
#
_entry.id   AF-A0A3C0X2M5-F1
#
_cell.length_a   1.000
_cell.length_b   1.000
_cell.length_c   1.000
_cell.angle_alpha   90.00
_cell.angle_beta   90.00
_cell.angle_gamma   90.00
#
_symmetry.space_group_name_H-M   'P 1'
#
loop_
_entity.id
_entity.type
_entity.pdbx_description
1 polymer ?
#
loop_
_entity_poly.entity_id
_entity_poly.type
_entity_poly.pdbx_seq_one_letter_code
_entity_poly.pdbx_strand_id
1 'polypeptide(L)'
;MKEISLNILDIAENSVKAGATLTEITVNETDDTLTLKISDNGCGMTAETLKSVTDPFYTTRTTRKVGMGLPLLKMEAEQTGGTFCISSKALSEYPEDHGTEVTAVFNKKHIDYTPLGDVVSSIVTLIQGHPDTDFLFMHTYGNKSVTLDTRELRAVLEEVPLN
;
A
#
# COMPACT_ATOMS: atom_id res chain seq x y z
N MET A 1 19.30 -2.33 2.43
CA MET A 1 18.54 -3.48 2.98
C MET A 1 17.12 -3.31 2.44
N LYS A 2 16.43 -4.38 2.01
CA LYS A 2 15.01 -4.23 1.60
C LYS A 2 14.17 -4.06 2.86
N GLU A 3 13.31 -3.06 2.88
CA GLU A 3 12.46 -2.69 4.02
C GLU A 3 11.00 -2.71 3.59
N ILE A 4 10.09 -3.01 4.52
CA ILE A 4 8.65 -3.03 4.23
C ILE A 4 8.16 -1.63 3.81
N SER A 5 8.79 -0.55 4.30
CA SER A 5 8.56 0.85 3.90
C SER A 5 8.66 1.08 2.38
N LEU A 6 9.52 0.34 1.67
CA LEU A 6 9.65 0.44 0.22
C LEU A 6 8.50 -0.26 -0.51
N ASN A 7 8.00 -1.36 0.04
CA ASN A 7 6.80 -2.01 -0.50
C ASN A 7 5.56 -1.12 -0.31
N ILE A 8 5.47 -0.41 0.82
CA ILE A 8 4.41 0.58 1.05
C ILE A 8 4.44 1.66 -0.04
N LEU A 9 5.62 2.23 -0.27
CA LEU A 9 5.82 3.24 -1.31
C LEU A 9 5.42 2.71 -2.69
N ASP A 10 5.93 1.53 -3.07
CA ASP A 10 5.67 0.92 -4.39
C ASP A 10 4.19 0.59 -4.62
N ILE A 11 3.45 0.14 -3.60
CA ILE A 11 2.03 -0.18 -3.74
C ILE A 11 1.17 1.08 -3.74
N ALA A 12 1.43 2.05 -2.86
CA ALA A 12 0.73 3.33 -2.88
C ALA A 12 0.95 4.07 -4.21
N GLU A 13 2.16 3.97 -4.78
CA GLU A 13 2.47 4.44 -6.13
C GLU A 13 1.63 3.76 -7.23
N ASN A 14 1.19 2.52 -7.04
CA ASN A 14 0.28 1.86 -7.98
C ASN A 14 -1.16 2.36 -7.79
N SER A 15 -1.59 2.61 -6.55
CA SER A 15 -2.88 3.22 -6.23
C SER A 15 -3.04 4.59 -6.91
N VAL A 16 -2.02 5.45 -6.82
CA VAL A 16 -2.03 6.76 -7.51
C VAL A 16 -2.11 6.58 -9.03
N LYS A 17 -1.32 5.65 -9.60
CA LYS A 17 -1.38 5.36 -11.05
C LYS A 17 -2.72 4.80 -11.51
N ALA A 18 -3.46 4.13 -10.62
CA ALA A 18 -4.82 3.67 -10.88
C ALA A 18 -5.86 4.81 -10.79
N GLY A 19 -5.43 6.05 -10.56
CA GLY A 19 -6.30 7.23 -10.45
C GLY A 19 -7.00 7.34 -9.11
N ALA A 20 -6.46 6.72 -8.05
CA ALA A 20 -7.02 6.86 -6.71
C ALA A 20 -6.96 8.32 -6.23
N THR A 21 -8.08 8.78 -5.66
CA THR A 21 -8.16 10.08 -4.98
C THR A 21 -7.84 9.94 -3.50
N LEU A 22 -8.05 8.75 -2.93
CA LEU A 22 -7.69 8.41 -1.56
C LEU A 22 -6.94 7.07 -1.54
N THR A 23 -5.77 7.07 -0.88
CA THR A 23 -5.03 5.86 -0.54
C THR A 23 -4.89 5.74 0.98
N GLU A 24 -5.42 4.67 1.55
CA GLU A 24 -5.36 4.35 2.97
C GLU A 24 -4.27 3.32 3.24
N ILE A 25 -3.35 3.62 4.14
CA ILE A 25 -2.22 2.77 4.52
C ILE A 25 -2.30 2.51 6.02
N THR A 26 -2.59 1.27 6.38
CA THR A 26 -2.67 0.82 7.77
C THR A 26 -1.55 -0.16 8.08
N VAL A 27 -0.76 0.13 9.11
CA VAL A 27 0.21 -0.77 9.70
C VAL A 27 -0.27 -1.12 11.10
N ASN A 28 -0.60 -2.38 11.34
CA ASN A 28 -0.94 -2.87 12.66
C ASN A 28 0.13 -3.84 13.13
N GLU A 29 0.80 -3.50 14.22
CA GLU A 29 1.95 -4.23 14.72
C GLU A 29 1.66 -4.78 16.12
N THR A 30 2.00 -6.06 16.30
CA THR A 30 2.01 -6.74 17.59
C THR A 30 3.45 -7.19 17.89
N ASP A 31 3.67 -7.88 19.01
CA ASP A 31 4.99 -8.46 19.30
C ASP A 31 5.35 -9.60 18.33
N ASP A 32 4.33 -10.27 17.77
CA ASP A 32 4.50 -11.47 16.94
C ASP A 32 4.32 -11.21 15.45
N THR A 33 3.50 -10.23 15.09
CA THR A 33 3.07 -10.02 13.70
C THR A 33 3.07 -8.55 13.31
N LEU A 34 3.25 -8.32 12.02
CA LEU A 34 3.00 -7.03 11.38
C LEU A 34 1.98 -7.25 10.27
N THR A 35 0.87 -6.52 10.33
CA THR A 35 -0.16 -6.52 9.29
C THR A 35 -0.12 -5.19 8.56
N LEU A 36 0.29 -5.23 7.30
CA LEU A 36 0.19 -4.12 6.37
C LEU A 36 -1.08 -4.26 5.56
N LYS A 37 -1.91 -3.22 5.55
CA LYS A 37 -3.09 -3.10 4.70
C LYS A 37 -3.01 -1.80 3.91
N ILE A 38 -3.19 -1.88 2.59
CA ILE A 38 -3.25 -0.72 1.70
C ILE A 38 -4.55 -0.82 0.91
N SER A 39 -5.37 0.22 0.96
CA SER A 39 -6.64 0.31 0.26
C SER A 39 -6.68 1.57 -0.57
N ASP A 40 -7.23 1.50 -1.77
CA ASP A 40 -7.44 2.66 -2.64
C ASP A 40 -8.79 2.62 -3.33
N ASN A 41 -9.25 3.80 -3.74
CA ASN A 41 -10.44 3.99 -4.54
C ASN A 41 -10.12 4.27 -6.02
N GLY A 42 -9.00 3.74 -6.52
CA GLY A 42 -8.64 3.83 -7.93
C GLY A 42 -9.52 2.94 -8.80
N CYS A 43 -9.23 2.88 -10.11
CA CYS A 43 -10.04 2.17 -11.10
C CYS A 43 -10.24 0.66 -10.84
N GLY A 44 -9.48 0.07 -9.91
CA GLY A 44 -9.50 -1.34 -9.60
C GLY A 44 -9.09 -2.25 -10.76
N MET A 45 -9.31 -3.55 -10.59
CA MET A 45 -8.89 -4.60 -11.52
C MET A 45 -10.04 -5.58 -11.79
N THR A 46 -10.15 -6.02 -13.04
CA THR A 46 -11.07 -7.12 -13.41
C THR A 46 -10.61 -8.43 -12.79
N ALA A 47 -11.51 -9.41 -12.66
CA ALA A 47 -11.15 -10.72 -12.11
C ALA A 47 -10.00 -11.42 -12.88
N GLU A 48 -9.89 -11.18 -14.19
CA GLU A 48 -8.80 -11.70 -15.04
C GLU A 48 -7.46 -11.03 -14.73
N THR A 49 -7.49 -9.70 -14.58
CA THR A 49 -6.31 -8.92 -14.19
C THR A 49 -5.85 -9.30 -12.78
N LEU A 50 -6.78 -9.42 -11.84
CA LEU A 50 -6.52 -9.76 -10.43
C LEU A 50 -5.78 -11.12 -10.29
N LYS A 51 -6.16 -12.12 -11.09
CA LYS A 51 -5.46 -13.42 -11.12
C LYS A 51 -4.02 -13.30 -11.58
N SER A 52 -3.77 -12.36 -12.49
CA SER A 52 -2.47 -12.20 -13.14
C SER A 52 -1.51 -11.30 -12.35
N VAL A 53 -1.99 -10.28 -11.63
CA VAL A 53 -1.14 -9.31 -10.89
C VAL A 53 -0.33 -9.89 -9.73
N THR A 54 -0.68 -11.08 -9.27
CA THR A 54 0.11 -11.80 -8.26
C THR A 54 1.19 -12.70 -8.88
N ASP A 55 1.21 -12.83 -10.20
CA ASP A 55 2.26 -13.53 -10.94
C ASP A 55 3.50 -12.61 -11.07
N PRO A 56 4.68 -13.03 -10.59
CA PRO A 56 5.92 -12.25 -10.71
C PRO A 56 6.30 -11.90 -12.16
N PHE A 57 5.79 -12.61 -13.16
CA PHE A 57 6.06 -12.35 -14.57
C PHE A 57 5.01 -11.46 -15.25
N TYR A 58 3.94 -11.09 -14.55
CA TYR A 58 2.92 -10.18 -15.06
C TYR A 58 3.24 -8.73 -14.70
N THR A 59 3.27 -7.85 -15.70
CA THR A 59 3.45 -6.40 -15.51
C THR A 59 2.67 -5.63 -16.54
N THR A 60 2.01 -4.55 -16.13
CA THR A 60 1.39 -3.56 -17.02
C THR A 60 2.36 -2.42 -17.38
N ARG A 61 3.57 -2.40 -16.81
CA ARG A 61 4.59 -1.37 -17.06
C ARG A 61 5.39 -1.69 -18.33
N THR A 62 5.47 -0.74 -19.25
CA THR A 62 6.25 -0.86 -20.51
C THR A 62 7.76 -0.64 -20.32
N THR A 63 8.17 0.00 -19.22
CA THR A 63 9.57 0.42 -18.98
C THR A 63 10.39 -0.54 -18.11
N ARG A 64 9.75 -1.40 -17.30
CA ARG A 64 10.39 -2.52 -16.59
C ARG A 64 9.63 -3.79 -16.93
N LYS A 65 10.36 -4.82 -17.40
CA LYS A 65 9.82 -6.14 -17.75
C LYS A 65 9.27 -6.95 -16.55
N VAL A 66 9.34 -6.43 -15.33
CA VAL A 66 8.90 -7.13 -14.12
C VAL A 66 8.17 -6.15 -13.19
N GLY A 67 6.92 -6.45 -12.87
CA GLY A 67 6.06 -5.70 -11.96
C GLY A 67 6.19 -6.31 -10.58
N MET A 68 7.21 -5.88 -9.84
CA MET A 68 7.65 -6.62 -8.66
C MET A 68 6.95 -6.21 -7.34
N GLY A 69 6.18 -5.13 -7.28
CA GLY A 69 5.60 -4.65 -6.02
C GLY A 69 4.73 -5.69 -5.31
N LEU A 70 3.61 -6.09 -5.92
CA LEU A 70 2.68 -7.06 -5.32
C LEU A 70 3.29 -8.47 -5.20
N PRO A 71 3.98 -9.01 -6.23
CA PRO A 71 4.58 -10.34 -6.11
C PRO A 71 5.71 -10.42 -5.07
N LEU A 72 6.55 -9.37 -4.93
CA LEU A 72 7.55 -9.33 -3.86
C LEU A 72 6.89 -9.22 -2.49
N LEU A 73 5.89 -8.35 -2.33
CA LEU A 73 5.20 -8.22 -1.05
C LEU A 73 4.56 -9.56 -0.63
N LYS A 74 3.92 -10.25 -1.57
CA LYS A 74 3.37 -11.59 -1.35
C LYS A 74 4.45 -12.56 -0.92
N MET A 75 5.54 -12.62 -1.67
CA MET A 75 6.66 -13.51 -1.40
C MET A 75 7.26 -13.26 -0.01
N GLU A 76 7.51 -12.00 0.35
CA GLU A 76 8.08 -11.63 1.64
C GLU A 76 7.14 -11.98 2.81
N ALA A 77 5.84 -11.74 2.66
CA ALA A 77 4.84 -12.13 3.67
C ALA A 77 4.79 -13.65 3.87
N GLU A 78 4.64 -14.41 2.78
CA GLU A 78 4.54 -15.88 2.81
C GLU A 78 5.84 -16.55 3.27
N GLN A 79 7.02 -16.00 2.93
CA GLN A 79 8.32 -16.52 3.37
C GLN A 79 8.52 -16.43 4.88
N THR A 80 7.90 -15.46 5.55
CA THR A 80 7.90 -15.40 7.02
C THR A 80 6.92 -16.39 7.66
N GLY A 81 6.16 -17.16 6.87
CA GLY A 81 5.03 -17.96 7.36
C GLY A 81 3.78 -17.15 7.64
N GLY A 82 3.72 -15.92 7.12
CA GLY A 82 2.55 -15.06 7.15
C GLY A 82 1.60 -15.30 5.96
N THR A 83 0.81 -14.30 5.61
CA THR A 83 -0.24 -14.44 4.58
C THR A 83 -0.34 -13.19 3.71
N PHE A 84 -0.70 -13.37 2.44
CA PHE A 84 -1.00 -12.28 1.53
C PHE A 84 -2.40 -12.45 0.94
N CYS A 85 -3.15 -11.36 0.87
CA CYS A 85 -4.48 -11.30 0.27
C CYS A 85 -4.60 -10.03 -0.56
N ILE A 86 -5.24 -10.14 -1.72
CA ILE A 86 -5.60 -9.01 -2.56
C ILE A 86 -7.05 -9.16 -3.02
N SER A 87 -7.80 -8.08 -2.94
CA SER A 87 -9.14 -7.97 -3.51
C SER A 87 -9.24 -6.69 -4.31
N SER A 88 -10.02 -6.72 -5.39
CA SER A 88 -10.19 -5.55 -6.24
C SER A 88 -11.51 -5.64 -6.98
N LYS A 89 -12.14 -4.49 -7.20
CA LYS A 89 -13.38 -4.33 -7.95
C LYS A 89 -13.13 -3.32 -9.06
N ALA A 90 -13.31 -3.72 -10.31
CA ALA A 90 -13.08 -2.85 -11.46
C ALA A 90 -14.17 -1.78 -11.59
N LEU A 91 -13.78 -0.55 -11.88
CA LEU A 91 -14.68 0.58 -12.17
C LEU A 91 -15.67 0.27 -13.32
N SER A 92 -15.23 -0.52 -14.31
CA SER A 92 -16.06 -0.94 -15.43
C SER A 92 -17.23 -1.86 -15.02
N GLU A 93 -17.11 -2.54 -13.88
CA GLU A 93 -18.11 -3.47 -13.36
C GLU A 93 -18.86 -2.90 -12.14
N TYR A 94 -18.18 -2.09 -11.32
CA TYR A 94 -18.70 -1.53 -10.06
C TYR A 94 -18.50 0.00 -10.00
N PRO A 95 -19.32 0.80 -10.71
CA PRO A 95 -19.11 2.25 -10.81
C PRO A 95 -19.10 3.01 -9.47
N GLU A 96 -19.86 2.54 -8.48
CA GLU A 96 -20.03 3.20 -7.18
C GLU A 96 -19.12 2.64 -6.07
N ASP A 97 -18.55 1.46 -6.26
CA ASP A 97 -17.80 0.71 -5.23
C ASP A 97 -16.67 -0.08 -5.91
N HIS A 98 -15.65 0.66 -6.35
CA HIS A 98 -14.45 0.15 -7.01
C HIS A 98 -13.20 0.57 -6.24
N GLY A 99 -12.12 -0.16 -6.50
CA GLY A 99 -10.87 0.04 -5.77
C GLY A 99 -10.09 -1.25 -5.61
N THR A 100 -8.97 -1.15 -4.90
CA THR A 100 -8.12 -2.30 -4.59
C THR A 100 -7.75 -2.28 -3.12
N GLU A 101 -7.78 -3.46 -2.50
CA GLU A 101 -7.30 -3.68 -1.15
C GLU A 101 -6.26 -4.79 -1.15
N VAL A 102 -5.09 -4.50 -0.58
CA VAL A 102 -3.97 -5.41 -0.41
C VAL A 102 -3.71 -5.57 1.08
N THR A 103 -3.64 -6.80 1.56
CA THR A 103 -3.27 -7.13 2.94
C THR A 103 -2.11 -8.12 2.94
N ALA A 104 -1.05 -7.78 3.67
CA ALA A 104 0.12 -8.62 3.90
C ALA A 104 0.37 -8.74 5.40
N VAL A 105 0.44 -9.97 5.89
CA VAL A 105 0.73 -10.30 7.28
C VAL A 105 2.11 -10.96 7.32
N PHE A 106 2.97 -10.46 8.21
CA PHE A 106 4.33 -10.95 8.41
C PHE A 106 4.46 -11.51 9.82
N ASN A 107 5.26 -12.57 9.96
CA ASN A 107 5.66 -13.09 11.27
C ASN A 107 7.00 -12.47 11.68
N LYS A 108 6.99 -11.65 12.73
CA LYS A 108 8.16 -10.92 13.23
C LYS A 108 9.23 -11.82 13.87
N LYS A 109 8.85 -13.04 14.25
CA LYS A 109 9.76 -14.02 14.87
C LYS A 109 10.53 -14.86 13.84
N HIS A 110 10.23 -14.70 12.56
CA HIS A 110 10.91 -15.43 11.49
C HIS A 110 12.29 -14.84 11.18
N ILE A 111 13.27 -15.68 10.80
CA ILE A 111 14.63 -15.23 10.49
C ILE A 111 14.68 -14.32 9.25
N ASP A 112 13.77 -14.56 8.31
CA ASP A 112 13.66 -13.78 7.06
C ASP A 112 12.77 -12.53 7.21
N TYR A 113 12.32 -12.20 8.42
CA TYR A 113 11.54 -10.98 8.66
C TYR A 113 12.41 -9.74 8.40
N THR A 114 11.95 -8.88 7.50
CA THR A 114 12.55 -7.56 7.25
C THR A 114 11.89 -6.51 8.14
N PRO A 115 12.65 -5.56 8.69
CA PRO A 115 12.08 -4.53 9.53
C PRO A 115 11.14 -3.61 8.73
N LEU A 116 10.24 -2.95 9.46
CA LEU A 116 9.32 -1.98 8.88
C LEU A 116 10.05 -0.86 8.11
N GLY A 117 11.21 -0.43 8.61
CA GLY A 117 12.05 0.57 7.96
C GLY A 117 11.54 2.00 8.13
N ASP A 118 12.00 2.90 7.26
CA ASP A 118 11.64 4.33 7.33
C ASP A 118 10.28 4.62 6.63
N VAL A 119 9.19 4.34 7.34
CA VAL A 119 7.84 4.62 6.83
C VAL A 119 7.56 6.11 6.72
N VAL A 120 8.14 6.94 7.60
CA VAL A 120 7.91 8.38 7.59
C VAL A 120 8.40 8.97 6.28
N SER A 121 9.62 8.64 5.86
CA SER A 121 10.16 9.09 4.58
C SER A 121 9.35 8.59 3.39
N SER A 122 8.86 7.34 3.42
CA SER A 122 7.97 6.83 2.36
C SER A 122 6.66 7.61 2.27
N ILE A 123 6.01 7.89 3.39
CA ILE A 123 4.75 8.66 3.42
C ILE A 123 4.97 10.11 2.99
N VAL A 124 6.04 10.77 3.45
CA VAL A 124 6.40 12.12 3.03
C VAL A 124 6.67 12.16 1.53
N THR A 125 7.39 11.16 0.98
CA THR A 125 7.65 11.06 -0.45
C THR A 125 6.36 10.95 -1.27
N LEU A 126 5.38 10.16 -0.80
CA LEU A 126 4.07 10.04 -1.44
C LEU A 126 3.32 11.37 -1.46
N ILE A 127 3.27 12.07 -0.33
CA ILE A 127 2.57 13.36 -0.19
C ILE A 127 3.19 14.43 -1.09
N GLN A 128 4.53 14.51 -1.12
CA GLN A 128 5.25 15.49 -1.94
C GLN A 128 5.15 15.17 -3.44
N GLY A 129 5.17 13.88 -3.80
CA GLY A 129 5.12 13.42 -5.18
C GLY A 129 3.72 13.53 -5.80
N HIS A 130 2.67 13.42 -4.98
CA HIS A 130 1.28 13.34 -5.44
C HIS A 130 0.38 14.32 -4.65
N PRO A 131 0.55 15.64 -4.83
CA PRO A 131 -0.14 16.65 -4.04
C PRO A 131 -1.65 16.73 -4.29
N ASP A 132 -2.17 16.04 -5.30
CA ASP A 132 -3.62 15.97 -5.62
C ASP A 132 -4.29 14.69 -5.10
N THR A 133 -3.50 13.73 -4.59
CA THR A 133 -4.02 12.52 -3.96
C THR A 133 -4.00 12.69 -2.44
N ASP A 134 -5.07 12.26 -1.79
CA ASP A 134 -5.12 12.21 -0.34
C ASP A 134 -4.59 10.86 0.17
N PHE A 135 -3.81 10.93 1.24
CA PHE A 135 -3.29 9.79 1.98
C PHE A 135 -3.81 9.80 3.41
N LEU A 136 -4.29 8.64 3.86
CA LEU A 136 -4.59 8.35 5.25
C LEU A 136 -3.64 7.26 5.73
N PHE A 137 -2.71 7.61 6.62
CA PHE A 137 -1.79 6.67 7.23
C PHE A 137 -2.16 6.42 8.68
N MET A 138 -2.18 5.16 9.09
CA MET A 138 -2.39 4.75 10.48
C MET A 138 -1.38 3.68 10.88
N HIS A 139 -0.61 3.91 11.94
CA HIS A 139 0.26 2.90 12.55
C HIS A 139 -0.14 2.65 13.99
N THR A 140 -0.46 1.41 14.30
CA THR A 140 -0.82 0.97 15.66
C THR A 140 0.20 -0.05 16.16
N TYR A 141 0.69 0.13 17.39
CA TYR A 141 1.52 -0.83 18.12
C TYR A 141 1.07 -0.93 19.57
N GLY A 142 0.47 -2.07 19.94
CA GLY A 142 -0.16 -2.26 21.25
C GLY A 142 -1.26 -1.22 21.49
N ASN A 143 -1.10 -0.39 22.52
CA ASN A 143 -2.05 0.68 22.87
C ASN A 143 -1.70 2.04 22.27
N LYS A 144 -0.64 2.13 21.47
CA LYS A 144 -0.21 3.38 20.82
C LYS A 144 -0.67 3.37 19.38
N SER A 145 -1.19 4.50 18.92
CA SER A 145 -1.55 4.71 17.53
C SER A 145 -1.11 6.10 17.08
N VAL A 146 -0.67 6.19 15.83
CA VAL A 146 -0.37 7.45 15.14
C VAL A 146 -1.17 7.46 13.85
N THR A 147 -1.83 8.59 13.59
CA THR A 147 -2.63 8.80 12.38
C THR A 147 -2.15 10.07 11.70
N LEU A 148 -2.10 10.03 10.38
CA LEU A 148 -1.85 11.16 9.51
C LEU A 148 -2.92 11.16 8.42
N ASP A 149 -3.76 12.19 8.40
CA ASP A 149 -4.74 12.40 7.34
C ASP A 149 -4.42 13.70 6.60
N THR A 150 -4.01 13.58 5.34
CA THR A 150 -3.70 14.75 4.50
C THR A 150 -4.89 15.68 4.29
N ARG A 151 -6.13 15.18 4.38
CA ARG A 151 -7.33 16.01 4.27
C ARG A 151 -7.48 16.94 5.47
N GLU A 152 -7.14 16.44 6.65
CA GLU A 152 -7.09 17.27 7.87
C GLU A 152 -5.99 18.31 7.77
N LEU A 153 -4.81 17.94 7.24
CA LEU A 153 -3.73 18.90 7.02
C LEU A 153 -4.13 20.01 6.04
N ARG A 154 -4.77 19.67 4.92
CA ARG A 154 -5.27 20.66 3.94
C ARG A 154 -6.32 21.58 4.55
N ALA A 155 -7.23 21.04 5.37
CA ALA A 155 -8.24 21.84 6.04
C ALA A 155 -7.63 22.87 7.01
N VAL A 156 -6.48 22.58 7.60
CA VAL A 156 -5.74 23.49 8.50
C VAL A 156 -4.84 24.46 7.74
N LEU A 157 -4.22 24.01 6.65
CA LEU A 157 -3.22 24.76 5.90
C LEU A 157 -3.79 25.64 4.78
N GLU A 158 -5.08 25.49 4.46
CA GLU A 158 -5.82 26.24 3.43
C GLU A 158 -5.06 26.29 2.09
N GLU A 159 -4.44 27.44 1.77
CA GLU A 159 -3.75 27.71 0.50
C GLU A 159 -2.28 27.23 0.48
N VAL A 160 -1.75 26.73 1.61
CA VAL A 160 -0.35 26.28 1.67
C VAL A 160 -0.24 24.85 1.11
N PRO A 161 0.54 24.65 0.02
CA PRO A 161 0.77 23.31 -0.53
C PRO A 161 1.47 22.38 0.47
N LEU A 162 1.19 21.08 0.38
CA LEU A 162 1.82 20.06 1.23
C LEU A 162 3.23 19.65 0.76
N ASN A 163 3.74 20.22 -0.34
CA ASN A 163 5.00 19.84 -0.99
C ASN A 163 6.11 20.89 -0.88
#